data_AF-A0A645HSR2-F1
#
_entry.id   AF-A0A645HSR2-F1
#
_cell.length_a   1.000
_cell.length_b   1.000
_cell.length_c   1.000
_cell.angle_alpha   90.00
_cell.angle_beta   90.00
_cell.angle_gamma   90.00
#
_symmetry.space_group_name_H-M   'P 1'
#
loop_
_entity.id
_entity.type
_entity.pdbx_description
1 polymer ?
#
loop_
_entity_poly.entity_id
_entity_poly.type
_entity_poly.pdbx_seq_one_letter_code
_entity_poly.pdbx_strand_id
1 'polypeptide(L)' 'MLGLYGGKDQGIPLDDVEEMKGALKKGKSGSDIVVFPEAGHAFHADYRPSYRKAEAEEGWKRLLDWYARHGSGRG' A
#
# COMPACT_ATOMS: atom_id res chain seq x y z
N MET A 1 4.28 -3.70 9.08
CA MET A 1 4.33 -2.53 8.19
C MET A 1 3.22 -2.66 7.15
N LEU A 2 2.61 -1.56 6.70
CA LEU A 2 1.67 -1.57 5.57
C LEU A 2 2.31 -0.91 4.36
N GLY A 3 2.30 -1.61 3.21
CA GLY A 3 2.72 -1.09 1.92
C GLY A 3 1.52 -0.87 0.99
N LEU A 4 1.45 0.29 0.34
CA LEU A 4 0.41 0.63 -0.64
C LEU A 4 1.08 0.93 -1.99
N TYR A 5 0.85 0.09 -2.99
CA TYR A 5 1.55 0.12 -4.28
C TYR A 5 0.57 0.35 -5.44
N GLY A 6 0.99 1.10 -6.46
CA GLY A 6 0.24 1.23 -7.71
C GLY A 6 0.63 0.13 -8.69
N GLY A 7 -0.35 -0.56 -9.28
CA GLY A 7 -0.10 -1.64 -10.25
C GLY A 7 0.39 -1.16 -11.62
N LYS A 8 0.23 0.13 -11.91
CA LYS A 8 0.78 0.79 -13.11
C LYS A 8 2.02 1.62 -12.79
N ASP A 9 2.62 1.43 -11.62
CA ASP A 9 3.89 2.08 -11.29
C ASP A 9 5.01 1.44 -12.13
N GLN A 10 5.56 2.19 -13.09
CA GLN A 10 6.65 1.71 -13.94
C GLN A 10 8.00 1.74 -13.22
N GLY A 11 8.10 2.44 -12.08
CA GLY A 11 9.31 2.46 -11.25
C GLY A 11 9.40 1.29 -10.28
N ILE A 12 8.31 0.52 -10.10
CA ILE A 12 8.25 -0.63 -9.19
C ILE A 12 7.58 -1.79 -9.93
N PRO A 13 8.37 -2.69 -10.55
CA PRO A 13 7.83 -3.87 -11.22
C PRO A 13 6.93 -4.71 -10.29
N LEU A 14 5.80 -5.18 -10.82
CA LEU A 14 4.85 -5.99 -10.05
C LEU A 14 5.47 -7.30 -9.56
N ASP A 15 6.41 -7.87 -10.32
CA ASP A 15 7.11 -9.10 -9.94
C ASP A 15 7.89 -8.93 -8.63
N ASP A 16 8.55 -7.78 -8.45
CA ASP A 16 9.26 -7.45 -7.20
C ASP A 16 8.29 -7.32 -6.02
N VAL A 17 7.10 -6.76 -6.27
CA VAL A 17 6.04 -6.62 -5.26
C VAL A 17 5.49 -7.98 -4.84
N GLU A 18 5.28 -8.89 -5.80
CA GLU A 18 4.82 -10.25 -5.53
C GLU A 18 5.89 -11.10 -4.82
N GLU A 19 7.18 -10.94 -5.17
CA GLU A 19 8.28 -11.57 -4.44
C GLU A 19 8.30 -11.10 -2.98
N MET A 20 8.20 -9.79 -2.74
CA MET A 20 8.16 -9.22 -1.40
C MET A 20 6.94 -9.71 -0.62
N LYS A 21 5.74 -9.78 -1.23
CA LYS A 21 4.55 -10.39 -0.61
C LYS A 21 4.81 -11.83 -0.20
N GLY A 22 5.46 -12.62 -1.07
CA GLY A 22 5.83 -14.00 -0.79
C GLY A 22 6.78 -14.12 0.40
N ALA A 23 7.78 -13.25 0.49
CA ALA A 23 8.72 -13.20 1.61
C ALA A 23 8.02 -12.81 2.92
N LEU A 24 7.15 -11.79 2.91
CA LEU A 24 6.42 -11.33 4.09
C LEU A 24 5.49 -12.41 4.66
N LYS A 25 4.82 -13.19 3.79
CA LYS A 25 3.96 -14.32 4.21
C LYS A 25 4.72 -15.42 4.96
N LYS A 26 6.01 -15.59 4.70
CA LYS A 26 6.87 -16.56 5.41
C LYS A 26 7.31 -16.02 6.78
N GLY A 27 7.27 -14.71 6.97
CA GLY A 27 7.63 -14.04 8.22
C GLY A 27 6.46 -13.97 9.21
N LYS A 28 6.75 -13.43 10.41
CA LYS A 28 5.76 -13.15 11.46
C LYS A 28 5.64 -11.65 11.77
N SER A 29 6.09 -10.79 10.84
CA SER A 29 6.18 -9.35 11.07
C SER A 29 4.83 -8.63 11.11
N GLY A 30 3.72 -9.31 10.77
CA GLY A 30 2.42 -8.67 10.62
C GLY A 30 2.39 -7.61 9.53
N SER A 31 3.30 -7.72 8.54
CA SER A 31 3.37 -6.78 7.43
C SER A 31 2.44 -7.21 6.30
N ASP A 32 1.85 -6.22 5.63
CA ASP A 32 0.87 -6.43 4.56
C ASP A 32 1.15 -5.47 3.40
N ILE A 33 0.82 -5.92 2.18
CA ILE A 33 1.02 -5.17 0.95
C ILE A 33 -0.27 -5.20 0.15
N VAL A 34 -0.77 -4.01 -0.16
CA VAL A 34 -1.94 -3.80 -1.02
C VAL A 34 -1.49 -3.20 -2.33
N VAL A 35 -1.99 -3.74 -3.45
CA VAL A 35 -1.73 -3.25 -4.80
C VAL A 35 -3.03 -2.71 -5.39
N PHE A 36 -2.99 -1.48 -5.88
CA PHE A 36 -4.09 -0.82 -6.58
C PHE A 36 -3.86 -0.94 -8.09
N PRO A 37 -4.56 -1.85 -8.79
CA PRO A 37 -4.20 -2.24 -10.16
C PRO A 37 -4.23 -1.09 -11.16
N GLU A 38 -5.10 -0.10 -10.95
CA GLU A 38 -5.28 1.03 -11.87
C GLU A 38 -4.44 2.27 -11.52
N ALA A 39 -3.79 2.29 -10.35
CA ALA A 39 -3.00 3.41 -9.87
C ALA A 39 -1.54 3.33 -10.36
N GLY A 40 -0.99 4.48 -10.75
CA GLY A 40 0.42 4.63 -11.08
C GLY A 40 1.25 5.16 -9.91
N HIS A 41 2.49 5.54 -10.19
CA HIS A 41 3.36 6.18 -9.20
C HIS A 41 2.72 7.43 -8.58
N ALA A 42 2.92 7.63 -7.28
CA ALA A 42 2.41 8.79 -6.55
C ALA A 42 0.89 9.04 -6.73
N PHE A 43 0.08 7.99 -6.77
CA PHE A 43 -1.38 8.10 -6.89
C PHE A 43 -2.06 8.82 -5.72
N HIS A 44 -1.35 8.98 -4.60
CA HIS A 44 -1.82 9.66 -3.39
C HIS A 44 -1.51 11.17 -3.37
N ALA A 45 -0.69 11.68 -4.31
CA ALA A 45 -0.27 13.08 -4.34
C ALA A 45 -1.32 13.95 -5.06
N ASP A 46 -2.27 14.50 -4.31
CA ASP A 46 -3.42 15.31 -4.79
C ASP A 46 -3.05 16.51 -5.68
N TYR A 47 -1.84 17.02 -5.54
CA TYR A 47 -1.29 18.12 -6.34
C TYR A 47 -0.68 17.67 -7.69
N ARG A 48 -0.69 16.37 -8.02
CA ARG A 48 -0.11 15.81 -9.26
C ARG A 48 -1.16 15.23 -10.20
N PRO A 49 -0.93 15.21 -11.53
CA PRO A 49 -1.80 14.52 -12.49
C PRO A 49 -1.92 12.99 -12.27
N SER A 50 -0.97 12.41 -11.54
CA SER A 50 -0.97 11.01 -11.14
C SER A 50 -2.01 10.70 -10.07
N TYR A 51 -2.58 11.70 -9.39
CA TYR A 51 -3.56 11.51 -8.33
C TYR A 51 -4.74 10.65 -8.78
N ARG A 52 -5.12 9.69 -7.95
CA ARG A 52 -6.29 8.84 -8.14
C ARG A 52 -7.09 8.83 -6.85
N LYS A 53 -8.19 9.59 -6.84
CA LYS A 53 -8.95 9.90 -5.63
C LYS A 53 -9.46 8.65 -4.93
N ALA A 54 -10.07 7.71 -5.67
CA ALA A 54 -10.67 6.52 -5.06
C ALA A 54 -9.61 5.63 -4.39
N GLU A 55 -8.49 5.40 -5.07
CA GLU A 55 -7.37 4.60 -4.59
C GLU A 55 -6.66 5.29 -3.43
N ALA A 56 -6.53 6.63 -3.47
CA ALA A 56 -5.99 7.41 -2.36
C ALA A 56 -6.89 7.36 -1.12
N GLU A 57 -8.21 7.53 -1.28
CA GLU A 57 -9.15 7.44 -0.15
C GLU A 57 -9.18 6.03 0.45
N GLU A 58 -9.17 4.99 -0.40
CA GLU A 58 -9.09 3.60 0.06
C GLU A 58 -7.75 3.29 0.74
N GLY A 59 -6.64 3.77 0.17
CA GLY A 59 -5.30 3.64 0.75
C GLY A 59 -5.22 4.28 2.14
N TRP A 60 -5.78 5.49 2.29
CA TRP A 60 -5.86 6.17 3.57
C TRP A 60 -6.68 5.40 4.60
N LYS A 61 -7.86 4.89 4.21
CA LYS A 61 -8.68 4.06 5.10
C LYS A 61 -7.93 2.82 5.58
N ARG A 62 -7.25 2.12 4.67
CA ARG A 62 -6.44 0.92 5.00
C ARG A 62 -5.30 1.25 5.95
N LEU A 63 -4.65 2.40 5.78
CA LEU A 63 -3.62 2.90 6.68
C LEU A 63 -4.17 3.11 8.09
N LEU A 64 -5.31 3.81 8.22
CA LEU A 64 -5.94 4.05 9.51
C LEU A 64 -6.34 2.73 10.19
N ASP A 65 -6.93 1.79 9.44
CA ASP A 65 -7.31 0.47 9.94
C ASP A 65 -6.08 -0.34 10.40
N TRP A 66 -4.98 -0.29 9.64
CA TRP A 66 -3.73 -0.94 10.02
C TRP A 66 -3.13 -0.29 11.26
N TYR A 67 -3.11 1.04 11.34
CA TYR A 67 -2.63 1.77 12.51
C TYR A 67 -3.47 1.48 13.75
N ALA A 68 -4.80 1.37 13.64
CA ALA A 68 -5.65 0.99 14.77
C ALA A 68 -5.38 -0.42 15.30
N ARG A 69 -4.92 -1.35 14.45
CA ARG A 69 -4.57 -2.72 14.82
C ARG A 69 -3.15 -2.88 15.36
N HIS A 70 -2.21 -2.06 14.89
CA HIS A 70 -0.77 -2.26 15.12
C HIS A 70 -0.06 -1.08 15.81
N GLY A 71 -0.66 0.12 15.77
CA GLY A 71 -0.19 1.29 16.49
C GLY A 71 -0.51 1.16 17.97
N SER A 72 0.51 1.28 18.81
CA SER A 72 0.40 1.24 20.27
C SER A 72 -0.59 2.30 20.78
N GLY A 73 -1.76 1.86 21.27
CA GLY A 73 -2.73 2.77 21.89
C GLY A 73 -4.19 2.31 21.98
N ARG A 74 -4.48 1.08 22.42
CA ARG A 74 -5.59 0.86 23.35
C ARG A 74 -4.97 0.45 24.68
N GLY A 75 -4.68 1.45 25.52
CA GLY A 75 -4.84 1.30 26.96
C GLY A 75 -6.33 1.31 27.28
#